data_AF-A0A6H0UE44-F1
#
_entry.id   AF-A0A6H0UE44-F1
#
_cell.length_a   1.000
_cell.length_b   1.000
_cell.length_c   1.000
_cell.angle_alpha   90.00
_cell.angle_beta   90.00
_cell.angle_gamma   90.00
#
_symmetry.space_group_name_H-M   'P 1'
#
loop_
_entity.id
_entity.type
_entity.pdbx_description
1 polymer ?
#
loop_
_entity_poly.entity_id
_entity_poly.type
_entity_poly.pdbx_seq_one_letter_code
_entity_poly.pdbx_strand_id
1 'polypeptide(L)'
;MLNTTTIKETRGDKIFKASVLVFVIIATLIVLYPLVYIISASLSNPNFVNSGEMWLLPKGITWGGYKIIFENQDIWNGYRNTIFYTLLGTFINLAVTLPCAYALSRPELYGKKKFLGFMMLTMFIWLYNFCSG
;
A
#
# COMPACT_ATOMS: atom_id res chain seq x y z
N MET A 1 7.15 37.86 14.39
CA MET A 1 5.70 38.09 14.33
C MET A 1 5.03 36.84 13.76
N LEU A 2 4.69 35.86 14.60
CA LEU A 2 3.91 34.70 14.15
C LEU A 2 2.43 35.01 14.40
N ASN A 3 1.77 35.56 13.38
CA ASN A 3 0.33 35.79 13.43
C ASN A 3 -0.37 34.45 13.21
N THR A 4 -0.61 33.72 14.29
CA THR A 4 -1.51 32.57 14.28
C THR A 4 -2.94 33.11 14.16
N THR A 5 -3.34 33.47 12.95
CA THR A 5 -4.73 33.76 12.63
C THR A 5 -5.51 32.45 12.82
N THR A 6 -6.01 32.25 14.04
CA THR A 6 -6.99 31.22 14.35
C THR A 6 -8.22 31.48 13.47
N ILE A 7 -8.27 30.77 12.34
CA ILE A 7 -9.42 30.75 11.45
C ILE A 7 -10.59 30.31 12.32
N LYS A 8 -11.57 31.21 12.49
CA LYS A 8 -12.79 30.91 13.23
C LYS A 8 -13.59 29.95 12.36
N GLU A 9 -13.39 28.66 12.60
CA GLU A 9 -14.07 27.58 11.90
C GLU A 9 -15.58 27.85 11.84
N THR A 10 -16.10 28.02 10.63
CA THR A 10 -17.55 28.15 10.41
C THR A 10 -18.21 26.84 10.88
N ARG A 11 -19.45 26.89 11.39
CA ARG A 11 -20.16 25.67 11.85
C ARG A 11 -20.15 24.55 10.78
N GLY A 12 -20.19 24.93 9.49
CA GLY A 12 -20.03 24.02 8.36
C GLY A 12 -18.65 23.33 8.29
N ASP A 13 -17.55 24.06 8.49
CA ASP A 13 -16.20 23.50 8.46
C ASP A 13 -15.98 22.47 9.57
N LYS A 14 -16.55 22.72 10.76
CA LYS A 14 -16.47 21.77 11.88
C LYS A 14 -17.19 20.46 11.59
N ILE A 15 -18.38 20.54 10.98
CA ILE A 15 -19.18 19.37 10.62
C ILE A 15 -18.49 18.58 9.50
N PHE A 16 -17.97 19.27 8.49
CA PHE A 16 -17.23 18.64 7.40
C PHE A 16 -15.97 17.92 7.92
N LYS A 17 -15.18 18.59 8.77
CA LYS A 17 -13.99 17.97 9.39
C LYS A 17 -14.34 16.79 10.27
N ALA A 18 -15.42 16.89 11.06
CA ALA A 18 -15.89 15.76 11.87
C ALA A 18 -16.31 14.58 10.98
N SER A 19 -17.01 14.82 9.88
CA SER A 19 -17.42 13.79 8.93
C SER A 19 -16.21 13.12 8.26
N VAL A 20 -15.25 13.90 7.77
CA VAL A 20 -14.00 13.37 7.19
C VAL A 20 -13.21 12.59 8.22
N LEU A 21 -13.11 13.09 9.46
CA LEU A 21 -12.40 12.39 10.53
C LEU A 21 -13.05 11.05 10.85
N VAL A 22 -14.38 11.00 10.97
CA VAL A 22 -15.13 9.75 11.18
C VAL A 22 -14.89 8.77 10.03
N PHE A 23 -14.93 9.25 8.78
CA PHE A 23 -14.65 8.42 7.61
C PHE A 23 -13.23 7.83 7.64
N VAL A 24 -12.23 8.66 7.94
CA VAL A 24 -10.83 8.22 8.05
C VAL A 24 -10.63 7.21 9.19
N ILE A 25 -11.28 7.42 10.34
CA ILE A 25 -11.24 6.48 11.47
C ILE A 25 -11.83 5.12 11.06
N ILE A 26 -13.00 5.12 10.41
CA ILE A 26 -13.64 3.87 9.95
C ILE A 26 -12.75 3.16 8.92
N ALA A 27 -12.23 3.88 7.93
CA ALA A 27 -11.31 3.31 6.94
C ALA A 27 -10.05 2.71 7.59
N THR A 28 -9.50 3.40 8.60
CA THR A 28 -8.35 2.91 9.37
C THR A 28 -8.69 1.63 10.12
N LEU A 29 -9.86 1.55 10.79
CA LEU A 29 -10.29 0.36 11.50
C LEU A 29 -10.48 -0.85 10.58
N ILE A 30 -11.03 -0.63 9.38
CA ILE A 30 -11.20 -1.69 8.37
C ILE A 30 -9.85 -2.29 7.94
N VAL A 31 -8.82 -1.46 7.76
CA VAL A 31 -7.46 -1.92 7.39
C VAL A 31 -6.71 -2.50 8.59
N LEU A 32 -6.93 -1.97 9.80
CA LEU A 32 -6.26 -2.41 11.00
C LEU A 32 -6.74 -3.79 11.46
N TYR A 33 -8.03 -4.11 11.28
CA TYR A 33 -8.61 -5.39 11.66
C TYR A 33 -7.87 -6.61 11.08
N PRO A 34 -7.68 -6.74 9.74
CA PRO A 34 -6.94 -7.87 9.17
C PRO A 34 -5.46 -7.87 9.56
N LEU A 35 -4.85 -6.70 9.80
CA LEU A 35 -3.46 -6.62 10.22
C LEU A 35 -3.25 -7.20 11.63
N VAL A 36 -4.14 -6.88 12.57
CA VAL A 36 -4.14 -7.48 13.91
C VAL A 36 -4.40 -8.98 13.83
N TYR A 37 -5.32 -9.41 12.97
CA TYR A 37 -5.60 -10.83 12.74
C TYR A 37 -4.37 -11.60 12.25
N ILE A 38 -3.63 -11.05 11.26
CA ILE A 38 -2.40 -11.68 10.73
C ILE A 38 -1.32 -11.81 11.83
N ILE A 39 -1.15 -10.78 12.67
CA ILE A 39 -0.19 -10.82 13.77
C ILE A 39 -0.59 -11.92 14.77
N SER A 40 -1.85 -11.94 15.21
CA SER A 40 -2.36 -12.97 16.12
C SER A 40 -2.18 -14.37 15.53
N ALA A 41 -2.53 -14.57 14.25
CA ALA A 41 -2.38 -15.84 13.54
C ALA A 41 -0.91 -16.28 13.41
N SER A 42 0.02 -15.34 13.20
CA SER A 42 1.47 -15.65 13.08
C SER A 42 2.08 -16.20 14.37
N LEU A 43 1.50 -15.86 15.53
CA LEU A 43 1.94 -16.31 16.86
C LEU A 43 1.23 -17.60 17.31
N SER A 44 0.14 -18.00 16.66
CA SER A 44 -0.68 -19.14 17.05
C SER A 44 -0.32 -20.42 16.30
N ASN A 45 -0.64 -21.56 16.91
CA ASN A 45 -0.42 -22.84 16.27
C ASN A 45 -1.36 -23.00 15.05
N PRO A 46 -0.85 -23.45 13.88
CA PRO A 46 -1.64 -23.56 12.65
C PRO A 46 -2.89 -24.44 12.79
N ASN A 47 -2.90 -25.39 13.74
CA ASN A 47 -4.07 -26.22 14.02
C ASN A 47 -5.27 -25.43 14.58
N PHE A 48 -5.03 -24.40 15.41
CA PHE A 48 -6.10 -23.56 15.98
C PHE A 48 -6.55 -22.44 15.04
N VAL A 49 -5.70 -22.07 14.08
CA VAL A 49 -6.06 -21.13 12.99
C VAL A 49 -6.99 -21.84 11.99
N ASN A 50 -6.68 -23.09 11.64
CA ASN A 50 -7.44 -23.87 10.66
C ASN A 50 -8.81 -24.36 11.20
N SER A 51 -8.94 -24.55 12.51
CA SER A 51 -10.21 -24.93 13.16
C SER A 51 -11.22 -23.79 13.34
N GLY A 52 -10.88 -22.55 12.97
CA GLY A 52 -11.80 -21.40 13.06
C GLY A 52 -12.08 -20.89 14.49
N GLU A 53 -11.37 -21.39 15.50
CA GLU A 53 -11.55 -21.00 16.89
C GLU A 53 -10.85 -19.68 17.27
N MET A 54 -10.11 -19.09 16.32
CA MET A 54 -9.34 -17.86 16.50
C MET A 54 -10.06 -16.66 15.87
N TRP A 55 -10.57 -15.75 16.72
CA TRP A 55 -11.29 -14.55 16.27
C TRP A 55 -10.43 -13.29 16.32
N LEU A 56 -9.79 -12.99 17.46
CA LEU A 56 -8.98 -11.77 17.65
C LEU A 56 -7.68 -11.99 18.45
N LEU A 57 -7.68 -12.91 19.43
CA LEU A 57 -6.55 -13.17 20.31
C LEU A 57 -5.87 -14.52 20.02
N PRO A 58 -4.53 -14.60 20.14
CA PRO A 58 -3.78 -15.83 19.95
C PRO A 58 -4.20 -16.92 20.94
N LYS A 59 -4.60 -18.07 20.40
CA LYS A 59 -4.79 -19.31 21.16
C LYS A 59 -3.61 -20.24 20.91
N GLY A 60 -2.96 -20.68 21.98
CA GLY A 60 -1.78 -21.53 21.92
C GLY A 60 -0.58 -20.85 21.26
N ILE A 61 -0.01 -19.85 21.96
CA ILE A 61 1.19 -19.12 21.51
C ILE A 61 2.32 -20.11 21.27
N THR A 62 2.82 -20.16 20.02
CA THR A 62 3.93 -21.03 19.63
C THR A 62 4.87 -20.29 18.70
N TRP A 63 6.17 -20.50 18.93
CA TRP A 63 7.24 -19.97 18.09
C TRP A 63 7.63 -20.94 16.96
N GLY A 64 6.91 -22.06 16.82
CA GLY A 64 7.20 -23.11 15.84
C GLY A 64 7.15 -22.61 14.39
N GLY A 65 6.20 -21.74 14.05
CA GLY A 65 6.08 -21.16 12.70
C GLY A 65 7.32 -20.37 12.29
N TYR A 66 7.87 -19.56 13.21
CA TYR A 66 9.11 -18.83 12.96
C TYR A 66 10.32 -19.74 12.80
N LYS A 67 10.42 -20.82 13.60
CA LYS A 67 11.53 -21.79 13.50
C LYS A 67 11.57 -22.46 12.13
N ILE A 68 10.41 -22.84 11.60
CA ILE A 68 10.27 -23.40 10.24
C ILE A 68 10.77 -22.40 9.19
N ILE A 69 10.45 -21.11 9.34
CA ILE A 69 10.90 -20.07 8.40
C ILE A 69 12.43 -19.94 8.40
N PHE A 70 13.06 -19.98 9.58
CA PHE A 70 14.52 -19.88 9.70
C PHE A 70 15.27 -21.13 9.21
N GLU A 71 14.68 -22.32 9.33
CA GLU A 71 15.29 -23.58 8.88
C GLU A 71 15.19 -23.79 7.35
N ASN A 72 14.21 -23.16 6.68
CA ASN A 72 14.01 -23.32 5.25
C ASN A 72 14.95 -22.43 4.42
N GLN A 73 15.93 -23.03 3.76
CA GLN A 73 16.87 -22.34 2.85
C GLN A 73 16.19 -21.74 1.62
N ASP A 74 15.10 -22.34 1.15
CA ASP A 74 14.34 -21.83 0.00
C ASP A 74 13.73 -20.44 0.27
N ILE A 75 13.31 -20.18 1.52
CA ILE A 75 12.77 -18.87 1.92
C ILE A 75 13.88 -17.81 1.86
N TRP A 76 15.09 -18.14 2.31
CA TRP A 76 16.24 -17.24 2.24
C TRP A 76 16.66 -16.93 0.81
N ASN A 77 16.69 -17.96 -0.05
CA ASN A 77 16.98 -17.78 -1.48
C ASN A 77 15.91 -16.92 -2.15
N GLY A 78 14.63 -17.18 -1.87
CA GLY A 78 13.51 -16.38 -2.35
C GLY A 78 13.62 -14.93 -1.91
N TYR A 79 13.89 -14.67 -0.62
CA TYR A 79 14.03 -13.33 -0.07
C TYR A 79 15.17 -12.54 -0.72
N ARG A 80 16.33 -13.17 -0.90
CA ARG A 80 17.47 -12.58 -1.62
C ARG A 80 17.11 -12.23 -3.06
N ASN A 81 16.42 -13.14 -3.74
CA ASN A 81 16.00 -12.98 -5.12
C ASN A 81 15.00 -11.83 -5.27
N THR A 82 14.00 -11.76 -4.38
CA THR A 82 13.04 -10.64 -4.32
C THR A 82 13.76 -9.32 -4.13
N ILE A 83 14.66 -9.21 -3.15
CA ILE A 83 15.43 -7.98 -2.93
C ILE A 83 16.22 -7.60 -4.19
N PHE A 84 16.89 -8.57 -4.82
CA PHE A 84 17.67 -8.32 -6.02
C PHE A 84 16.80 -7.80 -7.17
N TYR A 85 15.68 -8.47 -7.47
CA TYR A 85 14.77 -8.05 -8.53
C TYR A 85 14.05 -6.73 -8.23
N THR A 86 13.66 -6.47 -6.99
CA THR A 86 13.04 -5.18 -6.62
C THR A 86 14.04 -4.05 -6.76
N LEU A 87 15.27 -4.20 -6.25
CA LEU A 87 16.30 -3.15 -6.37
C LEU A 87 16.69 -2.90 -7.82
N LEU A 88 17.01 -3.97 -8.55
CA LEU A 88 17.42 -3.87 -9.95
C LEU A 88 16.28 -3.36 -10.83
N GLY A 89 15.06 -3.85 -10.59
CA GLY A 89 13.85 -3.39 -11.26
C GLY A 89 13.56 -1.91 -11.00
N THR A 90 13.62 -1.46 -9.74
CA THR A 90 13.46 -0.04 -9.40
C THR A 90 14.56 0.82 -10.01
N PHE A 91 15.82 0.37 -9.98
CA PHE A 91 16.93 1.12 -10.57
C PHE A 91 16.77 1.30 -12.08
N ILE A 92 16.45 0.23 -12.81
CA ILE A 92 16.20 0.29 -14.25
C ILE A 92 14.95 1.14 -14.53
N ASN A 93 13.88 0.97 -13.74
CA ASN A 93 12.65 1.77 -13.88
C ASN A 93 12.94 3.26 -13.73
N LEU A 94 13.70 3.68 -12.70
CA LEU A 94 14.10 5.06 -12.53
C LEU A 94 15.03 5.54 -13.65
N ALA A 95 16.02 4.73 -14.04
CA ALA A 95 16.96 5.09 -15.09
C ALA A 95 16.27 5.40 -16.44
N VAL A 96 15.16 4.71 -16.74
CA VAL A 96 14.35 4.96 -17.95
C VAL A 96 13.31 6.06 -17.72
N THR A 97 12.65 6.07 -16.56
CA THR A 97 11.53 6.97 -16.28
C THR A 97 11.99 8.39 -16.00
N LEU A 98 13.13 8.59 -15.32
CA LEU A 98 13.68 9.92 -15.03
C LEU A 98 13.97 10.76 -16.27
N PRO A 99 14.72 10.30 -17.29
CA PRO A 99 14.94 11.07 -18.50
C PRO A 99 13.64 11.27 -19.30
N CYS A 100 12.73 10.29 -19.32
CA CYS A 100 11.43 10.40 -19.96
C CYS A 100 10.58 11.49 -19.30
N ALA A 101 10.46 11.48 -17.97
CA ALA A 101 9.72 12.47 -17.18
C ALA A 101 10.34 13.87 -17.31
N TYR A 102 11.67 13.96 -17.32
CA TYR A 102 12.38 15.22 -17.51
C TYR A 102 12.14 15.82 -18.90
N ALA A 103 12.22 15.02 -19.96
CA ALA A 103 11.90 15.45 -21.32
C ALA A 103 10.44 15.92 -21.43
N LEU A 104 9.50 15.25 -20.74
CA LEU A 104 8.07 15.59 -20.77
C LEU A 104 7.69 16.82 -19.93
N SER A 105 8.46 17.08 -18.87
CA SER A 105 8.29 18.26 -17.99
C SER A 105 8.63 19.56 -18.74
N ARG A 106 9.57 19.52 -19.68
CA ARG A 106 9.91 20.68 -20.53
C ARG A 106 8.70 21.09 -21.40
N PRO A 107 8.26 22.36 -21.36
CA PRO A 107 7.09 22.83 -22.12
C PRO A 107 7.34 22.94 -23.63
N GLU A 108 8.61 23.01 -24.05
CA GLU A 108 9.08 23.20 -25.43
C GLU A 108 8.99 21.94 -26.32
N LEU A 109 8.55 20.79 -25.79
CA LEU A 109 8.63 19.50 -26.51
C LEU A 109 7.50 19.35 -27.56
N TYR A 110 7.86 19.39 -28.85
CA TYR A 110 6.93 19.16 -29.95
C TYR A 110 6.42 17.70 -29.94
N GLY A 111 5.12 17.50 -29.68
CA GLY A 111 4.49 16.16 -29.58
C GLY A 111 4.11 15.69 -28.16
N LYS A 112 4.36 16.51 -27.12
CA LYS A 112 4.00 16.23 -25.72
C LYS A 112 2.57 15.70 -25.51
N LYS A 113 1.57 16.29 -26.17
CA LYS A 113 0.16 15.88 -26.04
C LYS A 113 -0.09 14.43 -26.48
N LYS A 114 0.64 13.93 -27.49
CA LYS A 114 0.50 12.54 -27.96
C LYS A 114 1.13 11.54 -26.96
N PHE A 115 2.29 11.87 -26.40
CA PHE A 115 2.95 11.05 -25.38
C PHE A 115 2.16 11.00 -24.06
N LEU A 116 1.67 12.13 -23.56
CA LEU A 116 0.77 12.13 -22.38
C LEU A 116 -0.52 11.35 -22.67
N GLY A 117 -1.09 11.48 -23.87
CA GLY A 117 -2.27 10.72 -24.28
C GLY A 117 -2.03 9.21 -24.26
N PHE A 118 -0.87 8.75 -24.75
CA PHE A 118 -0.50 7.33 -24.72
C PHE A 118 -0.34 6.79 -23.29
N MET A 119 0.31 7.53 -22.39
CA MET A 119 0.42 7.14 -20.98
C MET A 119 -0.96 7.10 -20.29
N MET A 120 -1.81 8.11 -20.50
CA MET A 120 -3.16 8.12 -19.93
C MET A 120 -4.04 7.00 -20.48
N LEU A 121 -3.89 6.65 -21.77
CA LEU A 121 -4.62 5.54 -22.39
C LEU A 121 -4.39 4.23 -21.62
N THR A 122 -3.13 3.91 -21.26
CA THR A 122 -2.83 2.68 -20.51
C THR A 122 -3.50 2.63 -19.13
N MET A 123 -3.57 3.76 -18.43
CA MET A 123 -4.24 3.87 -17.13
C MET A 123 -5.77 3.76 -17.26
N PHE A 124 -6.36 4.36 -18.31
CA PHE A 124 -7.80 4.34 -18.54
C PHE A 124 -8.30 2.98 -19.03
N ILE A 125 -7.54 2.30 -19.89
CA ILE A 125 -7.85 0.93 -20.34
C ILE A 125 -7.87 -0.04 -19.15
N TRP A 126 -6.90 0.07 -18.25
CA TRP A 126 -6.84 -0.78 -17.06
C TRP A 126 -8.03 -0.53 -16.12
N LEU A 127 -8.38 0.73 -15.89
CA LEU A 127 -9.56 1.11 -15.10
C LEU A 127 -10.88 0.62 -15.73
N TYR A 128 -11.01 0.73 -17.06
CA TYR A 128 -12.20 0.28 -17.77
C TYR A 128 -12.40 -1.24 -17.68
N ASN A 129 -11.31 -2.01 -17.73
CA ASN A 129 -11.37 -3.46 -17.54
C ASN A 129 -11.81 -3.85 -16.12
N PHE A 130 -11.39 -3.08 -15.10
CA PHE A 130 -11.76 -3.33 -13.70
C PHE A 130 -13.21 -2.95 -13.37
N CYS A 131 -13.77 -1.93 -14.03
CA CYS A 131 -15.15 -1.48 -13.81
C CYS A 131 -16.19 -2.23 -14.64
N SER A 132 -15.76 -2.94 -15.70
CA SER A 132 -16.64 -3.70 -16.60
C SER A 132 -16.78 -5.18 -16.23
N GLY A 133 -16.12 -5.63 -15.16
CA GLY A 133 -16.15 -7.01 -14.64
C GLY A 133 -16.93 -7.15 -13.35
#